data_AF-A0A962QDT5-F1
#
_entry.id   AF-A0A962QDT5-F1
#
_cell.length_a   1.000
_cell.length_b   1.000
_cell.length_c   1.000
_cell.angle_alpha   90.00
_cell.angle_beta   90.00
_cell.angle_gamma   90.00
#
_symmetry.space_group_name_H-M   'P 1'
#
loop_
_entity.id
_entity.type
_entity.pdbx_description
1 polymer ?
#
loop_
_entity_poly.entity_id
_entity_poly.type
_entity_poly.pdbx_seq_one_letter_code
_entity_poly.pdbx_strand_id
1 'polypeptide(L)'
;MTDEKTILKNALEATIRIGLLILLAAWCFTIVKPFMIPLAWGIIIAVAAYPGYLRLRRYLRGHGNTAAAIIVVLSLLLIITPAVMLSSTLVGSAQTLADGLQQGTITVPPPPERVKAWPMIGQQLHTFWAQASENLAATLSKIAPQLRTMGSWLLSAAAGVGFGILQFIIAIFIAGFLLAGSEAGAKAAHAIASRLAGAKGARFARLAESTVRSVTKGILGVALIQSLLAGVGFMVMGIPAAGLWALL
;
A
#
# COMPACT_ATOMS: atom_id res chain seq x y z
N MET A 1 -32.68 -56.59 -3.35
CA MET A 1 -31.58 -56.20 -4.28
C MET A 1 -31.86 -54.93 -5.09
N THR A 2 -33.11 -54.53 -5.34
CA THR A 2 -33.46 -53.28 -6.06
C THR A 2 -33.34 -52.02 -5.20
N ASP A 3 -33.62 -52.11 -3.90
CA ASP A 3 -33.59 -50.97 -2.98
C ASP A 3 -32.16 -50.47 -2.70
N GLU A 4 -31.23 -51.39 -2.46
CA GLU A 4 -29.82 -51.11 -2.19
C GLU A 4 -29.12 -50.40 -3.37
N LYS A 5 -29.40 -50.81 -4.60
CA LYS A 5 -28.88 -50.16 -5.81
C LYS A 5 -29.41 -48.74 -5.98
N THR A 6 -30.65 -48.48 -5.55
CA THR A 6 -31.27 -47.15 -5.61
C THR A 6 -30.68 -46.21 -4.56
N ILE A 7 -30.45 -46.71 -3.34
CA ILE A 7 -29.78 -45.96 -2.27
C ILE A 7 -28.34 -45.61 -2.67
N LEU A 8 -27.57 -46.57 -3.19
CA LEU A 8 -26.22 -46.35 -3.68
C LEU A 8 -26.17 -45.31 -4.80
N LYS A 9 -27.10 -45.36 -5.77
CA LYS A 9 -27.17 -44.39 -6.87
C LYS A 9 -27.48 -42.98 -6.36
N ASN A 10 -28.43 -42.83 -5.44
CA ASN A 10 -28.79 -41.54 -4.86
C ASN A 10 -27.66 -40.97 -3.99
N ALA A 11 -26.99 -41.80 -3.20
CA ALA A 11 -25.84 -41.40 -2.39
C ALA A 11 -24.65 -40.98 -3.28
N LEU A 12 -24.39 -41.71 -4.37
CA LEU A 12 -23.36 -41.36 -5.35
C LEU A 12 -23.70 -40.03 -6.04
N GLU A 13 -24.94 -39.84 -6.48
CA GLU A 13 -25.38 -38.59 -7.12
C GLU A 13 -25.33 -37.39 -6.16
N ALA A 14 -25.78 -37.55 -4.91
CA ALA A 14 -25.67 -36.52 -3.89
C ALA A 14 -24.20 -36.16 -3.58
N THR A 15 -23.33 -37.16 -3.47
CA THR A 15 -21.90 -36.96 -3.24
C THR A 15 -21.23 -36.24 -4.40
N ILE A 16 -21.55 -36.62 -5.65
CA ILE A 16 -21.06 -35.94 -6.84
C ILE A 16 -21.56 -34.49 -6.87
N ARG A 17 -22.83 -34.25 -6.57
CA ARG A 17 -23.44 -32.90 -6.61
C ARG A 17 -22.86 -31.99 -5.54
N ILE A 18 -22.71 -32.49 -4.31
CA ILE A 18 -22.06 -31.75 -3.21
C ILE A 18 -20.58 -31.52 -3.53
N GLY A 19 -19.88 -32.53 -4.05
CA GLY A 19 -18.49 -32.41 -4.48
C GLY A 19 -18.31 -31.35 -5.57
N LEU A 20 -19.19 -31.34 -6.58
CA LEU A 20 -19.22 -30.31 -7.62
C LEU A 20 -19.51 -28.92 -7.05
N LEU A 21 -20.45 -28.79 -6.11
CA LEU A 21 -20.75 -27.51 -5.47
C LEU A 21 -19.56 -26.98 -4.66
N ILE A 22 -18.86 -27.85 -3.91
CA ILE A 22 -17.66 -27.47 -3.16
C ILE A 22 -16.54 -27.06 -4.12
N LEU A 23 -16.34 -27.80 -5.22
CA LEU A 23 -15.32 -27.49 -6.22
C LEU A 23 -15.62 -26.16 -6.93
N LEU A 24 -16.89 -25.93 -7.30
CA LEU A 24 -17.35 -24.67 -7.88
C LEU A 24 -17.16 -23.51 -6.90
N ALA A 25 -17.53 -23.70 -5.62
CA ALA A 25 -17.34 -22.70 -4.58
C ALA A 25 -15.86 -22.38 -4.35
N ALA A 26 -14.98 -23.40 -4.36
CA ALA A 26 -13.54 -23.23 -4.21
C ALA A 26 -12.92 -22.47 -5.40
N TRP A 27 -13.35 -22.77 -6.63
CA TRP A 27 -12.93 -22.02 -7.82
C TRP A 27 -13.44 -20.58 -7.80
N CYS A 28 -14.71 -20.37 -7.45
CA CYS A 28 -15.27 -19.02 -7.29
C CYS A 28 -14.49 -18.23 -6.23
N PHE A 29 -14.21 -18.85 -5.07
CA PHE A 29 -13.42 -18.23 -4.02
C PHE A 29 -12.00 -17.89 -4.48
N THR A 30 -11.36 -18.74 -5.28
CA THR A 30 -10.02 -18.50 -5.83
C THR A 30 -10.00 -17.29 -6.77
N ILE A 31 -11.05 -17.10 -7.57
CA ILE A 31 -11.19 -15.94 -8.46
C ILE A 31 -11.42 -14.66 -7.64
N VAL A 32 -12.21 -14.72 -6.56
CA VAL A 32 -12.53 -13.57 -5.71
C VAL A 32 -11.38 -13.20 -4.76
N LYS A 33 -10.57 -14.17 -4.32
CA LYS A 33 -9.46 -14.00 -3.38
C LYS A 33 -8.57 -12.78 -3.65
N PRO A 34 -8.05 -12.52 -4.87
CA PRO A 34 -7.20 -11.35 -5.12
C PRO A 34 -7.93 -10.00 -4.94
N PHE A 35 -9.27 -9.97 -5.08
CA PHE A 35 -10.08 -8.76 -4.91
C PHE A 35 -10.46 -8.49 -3.46
N MET A 36 -10.31 -9.47 -2.56
CA MET A 36 -10.64 -9.30 -1.13
C MET A 36 -9.83 -8.20 -0.47
N ILE A 37 -8.53 -8.08 -0.80
CA ILE A 37 -7.65 -7.05 -0.24
C ILE A 37 -8.08 -5.64 -0.71
N PRO A 38 -8.20 -5.35 -2.02
CA PRO A 38 -8.72 -4.07 -2.49
C PRO A 38 -10.13 -3.76 -1.98
N LEU A 39 -11.01 -4.77 -1.89
CA LEU A 39 -12.37 -4.60 -1.37
C LEU A 39 -12.37 -4.20 0.10
N ALA A 40 -11.56 -4.87 0.94
CA ALA A 40 -11.43 -4.54 2.35
C ALA A 40 -10.91 -3.10 2.54
N TRP A 41 -9.85 -2.73 1.82
CA TRP A 41 -9.35 -1.36 1.81
C TRP A 41 -10.39 -0.36 1.30
N GLY A 42 -11.13 -0.70 0.25
CA GLY A 42 -12.20 0.15 -0.29
C GLY A 42 -13.31 0.40 0.72
N ILE A 43 -13.72 -0.62 1.49
CA ILE A 43 -14.68 -0.47 2.59
C ILE A 43 -14.11 0.43 3.70
N ILE A 44 -12.86 0.22 4.10
CA ILE A 44 -12.19 1.04 5.12
C ILE A 44 -12.15 2.51 4.69
N ILE A 45 -11.71 2.77 3.46
CA ILE A 45 -11.64 4.13 2.89
C ILE A 45 -13.03 4.73 2.80
N ALA A 46 -14.04 3.98 2.31
CA ALA A 46 -15.41 4.48 2.23
C ALA A 46 -15.98 4.86 3.60
N VAL A 47 -15.83 4.01 4.61
CA VAL A 47 -16.28 4.28 5.98
C VAL A 47 -15.55 5.49 6.56
N ALA A 48 -14.23 5.56 6.40
CA ALA A 48 -13.42 6.66 6.88
C ALA A 48 -13.76 8.00 6.19
N ALA A 49 -13.92 8.00 4.87
CA ALA A 49 -14.20 9.18 4.06
C ALA A 49 -15.67 9.62 4.08
N TYR A 50 -16.59 8.75 4.54
CA TYR A 50 -18.03 9.04 4.62
C TYR A 50 -18.43 10.38 5.29
N PRO A 51 -17.83 10.84 6.40
CA PRO A 51 -18.24 12.10 7.02
C PRO A 51 -17.78 13.30 6.16
N GLY A 52 -16.64 13.18 5.48
CA GLY A 52 -16.18 14.13 4.48
C GLY A 52 -17.10 14.15 3.26
N TYR A 53 -17.48 12.97 2.77
CA TYR A 53 -18.47 12.80 1.71
C TYR A 53 -19.81 13.49 2.02
N LEU A 54 -20.35 13.32 3.22
CA LEU A 54 -21.61 13.98 3.61
C LEU A 54 -21.48 15.51 3.71
N ARG A 55 -20.32 16.04 4.11
CA ARG A 55 -20.08 17.49 4.08
C ARG A 55 -20.03 17.99 2.64
N LEU A 56 -19.28 17.30 1.77
CA LEU A 56 -19.15 17.66 0.38
C LEU A 56 -20.46 17.53 -0.40
N ARG A 57 -21.25 16.47 -0.16
CA ARG A 57 -22.59 16.28 -0.74
C ARG A 57 -23.53 17.42 -0.35
N ARG A 58 -23.46 17.93 0.88
CA ARG A 58 -24.24 19.10 1.33
C ARG A 58 -23.83 20.37 0.59
N TYR A 59 -22.53 20.63 0.43
CA TYR A 59 -22.04 21.76 -0.36
C TYR A 59 -22.44 21.68 -1.84
N LEU A 60 -22.43 20.47 -2.42
CA LEU A 60 -22.81 20.21 -3.80
C LEU A 60 -24.32 20.07 -4.02
N ARG A 61 -25.14 20.63 -3.12
CA ARG A 61 -26.62 20.67 -3.23
C ARG A 61 -27.26 19.28 -3.41
N GLY A 62 -26.66 18.24 -2.83
CA GLY A 62 -27.19 16.88 -2.84
C GLY A 62 -26.65 15.95 -3.93
N HIS A 63 -25.80 16.44 -4.86
CA HIS A 63 -25.20 15.61 -5.92
C HIS A 63 -24.18 14.61 -5.37
N GLY A 64 -24.67 13.44 -4.97
CA GLY A 64 -23.88 12.38 -4.35
C GLY A 64 -22.78 11.81 -5.26
N ASN A 65 -23.03 11.67 -6.56
CA ASN A 65 -22.04 11.12 -7.49
C ASN A 65 -20.84 12.05 -7.67
N THR A 66 -21.08 13.36 -7.78
CA THR A 66 -20.02 14.37 -7.88
C THR A 66 -19.19 14.43 -6.61
N ALA A 67 -19.82 14.36 -5.44
CA ALA A 67 -19.10 14.31 -4.17
C ALA A 67 -18.18 13.08 -4.07
N ALA A 68 -18.65 11.91 -4.51
CA ALA A 68 -17.85 10.69 -4.53
C ALA A 68 -16.69 10.81 -5.53
N ALA A 69 -16.94 11.33 -6.73
CA ALA A 69 -15.92 11.53 -7.77
C ALA A 69 -14.81 12.47 -7.30
N ILE A 70 -15.14 13.58 -6.63
CA ILE A 70 -14.14 14.49 -6.06
C ILE A 70 -13.29 13.80 -5.00
N ILE A 71 -13.88 13.00 -4.12
CA ILE A 71 -13.11 12.23 -3.11
C ILE A 71 -12.16 11.24 -3.78
N VAL A 72 -12.62 10.54 -4.83
CA VAL A 72 -11.78 9.64 -5.61
C VAL A 72 -10.61 10.39 -6.23
N VAL A 73 -10.87 11.50 -6.93
CA VAL A 73 -9.83 12.30 -7.58
C VAL A 73 -8.82 12.83 -6.56
N LEU A 74 -9.28 13.40 -5.44
CA LEU A 74 -8.40 13.89 -4.38
C LEU A 74 -7.56 12.76 -3.77
N SER A 75 -8.14 11.58 -3.53
CA SER A 75 -7.42 10.43 -2.98
C SER A 75 -6.40 9.88 -3.97
N LEU A 76 -6.72 9.86 -5.26
CA LEU A 76 -5.80 9.45 -6.31
C LEU A 76 -4.63 10.42 -6.44
N LEU A 77 -4.89 11.73 -6.44
CA LEU A 77 -3.83 12.75 -6.47
C LEU A 77 -2.91 12.62 -5.25
N LEU A 78 -3.49 12.43 -4.06
CA LEU A 78 -2.73 12.26 -2.82
C LEU A 78 -1.74 11.08 -2.88
N ILE A 79 -2.07 9.99 -3.58
CA ILE A 79 -1.21 8.80 -3.68
C ILE A 79 -0.29 8.87 -4.90
N ILE A 80 -0.81 9.25 -6.07
CA ILE A 80 -0.08 9.18 -7.34
C ILE A 80 1.00 10.26 -7.40
N THR A 81 0.72 11.48 -6.92
CA THR A 81 1.69 12.58 -6.97
C THR A 81 3.00 12.25 -6.26
N PRO A 82 3.03 11.87 -4.96
CA PRO A 82 4.27 11.51 -4.29
C PRO A 82 4.93 10.27 -4.90
N ALA A 83 4.14 9.28 -5.33
CA ALA A 83 4.69 8.08 -5.96
C ALA A 83 5.45 8.40 -7.25
N VAL A 84 4.89 9.25 -8.12
CA VAL A 84 5.54 9.67 -9.38
C VAL A 84 6.77 10.52 -9.10
N MET A 85 6.69 11.48 -8.16
CA MET A 85 7.83 12.33 -7.79
C MET A 85 8.99 11.52 -7.21
N LEU A 86 8.69 10.58 -6.32
CA LEU A 86 9.72 9.72 -5.74
C LEU A 86 10.34 8.81 -6.81
N SER A 87 9.51 8.23 -7.68
CA SER A 87 9.99 7.38 -8.79
C SER A 87 10.87 8.15 -9.76
N SER A 88 10.48 9.36 -10.17
CA SER A 88 11.28 10.16 -11.10
C SER A 88 12.59 10.62 -10.47
N THR A 89 12.58 10.98 -9.18
CA THR A 89 13.79 11.36 -8.43
C THR A 89 14.76 10.19 -8.31
N LEU A 90 14.26 8.98 -7.99
CA LEU A 90 15.07 7.77 -7.90
C LEU A 90 15.69 7.39 -9.25
N VAL A 91 14.89 7.39 -10.32
CA VAL A 91 15.38 7.07 -11.67
C VAL A 91 16.40 8.10 -12.14
N GLY A 92 16.12 9.39 -11.96
CA GLY A 92 17.04 10.47 -12.30
C GLY A 92 18.36 10.36 -11.53
N SER A 93 18.30 10.14 -10.21
CA SER A 93 19.50 9.99 -9.38
C SER A 93 20.34 8.77 -9.80
N ALA A 94 19.70 7.65 -10.14
CA ALA A 94 20.38 6.46 -10.62
C ALA A 94 21.07 6.69 -11.98
N GLN A 95 20.40 7.41 -12.90
CA GLN A 95 20.97 7.79 -14.19
C GLN A 95 22.18 8.73 -14.02
N THR A 96 22.06 9.78 -13.20
CA THR A 96 23.17 10.71 -12.93
C THR A 96 24.36 10.00 -12.31
N LEU A 97 24.11 9.04 -11.39
CA LEU A 97 25.18 8.23 -10.81
C LEU A 97 25.84 7.33 -11.86
N ALA A 98 25.05 6.67 -12.71
CA ALA A 98 25.56 5.80 -13.76
C ALA A 98 26.40 6.58 -14.79
N ASP A 99 25.92 7.74 -15.23
CA ASP A 99 26.62 8.62 -16.17
C ASP A 99 27.92 9.16 -15.56
N GLY A 100 27.89 9.57 -14.29
CA GLY A 100 29.07 10.04 -13.58
C GLY A 100 30.14 8.95 -13.36
N LEU A 101 29.71 7.69 -13.18
CA LEU A 101 30.62 6.54 -13.14
C LEU A 101 31.23 6.25 -14.51
N GLN A 102 30.44 6.33 -15.59
CA GLN A 102 30.92 6.09 -16.96
C GLN A 102 31.88 7.18 -17.44
N GLN A 103 31.60 8.43 -17.08
CA GLN A 103 32.39 9.60 -17.48
C GLN A 103 33.62 9.83 -16.57
N GLY A 104 33.77 9.04 -15.49
CA GLY A 104 34.87 9.18 -14.53
C GLY A 104 34.87 10.49 -13.74
N THR A 105 33.75 11.22 -13.73
CA THR A 105 33.60 12.52 -13.06
C THR A 105 33.26 12.40 -11.58
N ILE A 106 32.88 11.21 -11.11
CA ILE A 106 32.66 10.95 -9.68
C ILE A 106 34.01 10.73 -9.00
N THR A 107 34.51 11.76 -8.34
CA THR A 107 35.67 11.69 -7.45
C THR A 107 35.20 11.41 -6.03
N VAL A 108 35.55 10.23 -5.50
CA VAL A 108 35.29 9.91 -4.10
C VAL A 108 36.45 10.49 -3.27
N PRO A 109 36.20 11.44 -2.36
CA PRO A 109 37.26 12.00 -1.52
C PRO A 109 37.81 10.94 -0.57
N PRO A 110 39.07 11.07 -0.10
CA PRO A 110 39.66 10.11 0.82
C PRO A 110 38.88 10.06 2.15
N PRO A 111 38.79 8.88 2.79
CA PRO A 111 38.07 8.71 4.04
C PRO A 111 38.70 9.56 5.17
N PRO A 112 37.90 10.23 6.02
CA PRO A 112 38.40 10.87 7.22
C PRO A 112 38.91 9.83 8.23
N GLU A 113 40.02 10.10 8.91
CA GLU A 113 40.61 9.21 9.94
C GLU A 113 39.63 8.88 11.09
N ARG A 114 38.64 9.74 11.35
CA ARG A 114 37.56 9.48 12.33
C ARG A 114 36.72 8.25 11.98
N VAL A 115 36.61 7.88 10.71
CA VAL A 115 35.88 6.69 10.26
C VAL A 115 36.56 5.41 10.75
N LYS A 116 37.89 5.41 10.85
CA LYS A 116 38.69 4.27 11.33
C LYS A 116 38.44 3.97 12.81
N ALA A 117 38.09 4.99 13.60
CA ALA A 117 37.81 4.89 15.02
C ALA A 117 36.41 4.31 15.35
N TRP A 118 35.57 4.04 14.34
CA TRP A 118 34.22 3.54 14.58
C TRP A 118 34.26 2.04 14.97
N PRO A 119 33.61 1.65 16.09
CA PRO A 119 33.69 0.27 16.55
C PRO A 119 33.07 -0.70 15.53
N MET A 120 33.68 -1.88 15.42
CA MET A 120 33.23 -3.04 14.62
C MET A 120 33.38 -2.92 13.09
N ILE A 121 33.19 -1.74 12.48
CA ILE A 121 33.20 -1.57 11.00
C ILE A 121 34.21 -0.53 10.48
N GLY A 122 34.79 0.31 11.36
CA GLY A 122 35.58 1.47 10.94
C GLY A 122 36.78 1.13 10.07
N GLN A 123 37.52 0.07 10.40
CA GLN A 123 38.74 -0.30 9.67
C GLN A 123 38.46 -0.92 8.30
N GLN A 124 37.39 -1.72 8.16
CA GLN A 124 36.95 -2.27 6.87
C GLN A 124 36.32 -1.21 5.97
N LEU A 125 35.55 -0.29 6.56
CA LEU A 125 34.93 0.81 5.81
C LEU A 125 35.98 1.81 5.32
N HIS A 126 36.97 2.13 6.15
CA HIS A 126 38.07 3.01 5.77
C HIS A 126 38.90 2.42 4.62
N THR A 127 39.25 1.13 4.65
CA THR A 127 40.00 0.50 3.57
C THR A 127 39.19 0.40 2.27
N PHE A 128 37.90 0.09 2.36
CA PHE A 128 37.02 0.09 1.20
C PHE A 128 36.86 1.50 0.59
N TRP A 129 36.66 2.52 1.43
CA TRP A 129 36.55 3.92 0.98
C TRP A 129 37.86 4.40 0.36
N ALA A 130 39.02 4.10 0.97
CA ALA A 130 40.31 4.44 0.39
C ALA A 130 40.50 3.80 -1.00
N GLN A 131 40.14 2.52 -1.16
CA GLN A 131 40.19 1.84 -2.46
C GLN A 131 39.21 2.46 -3.47
N ALA A 132 38.02 2.87 -3.04
CA ALA A 132 37.05 3.56 -3.89
C ALA A 132 37.51 4.97 -4.29
N SER A 133 38.30 5.64 -3.44
CA SER A 133 38.91 6.95 -3.71
C SER A 133 40.04 6.83 -4.73
N GLU A 134 40.86 5.78 -4.66
CA GLU A 134 41.95 5.52 -5.62
C GLU A 134 41.43 4.98 -6.97
N ASN A 135 40.50 4.02 -6.95
CA ASN A 135 39.91 3.46 -8.16
C ASN A 135 38.49 2.95 -7.89
N LEU A 136 37.53 3.84 -8.14
CA LEU A 136 36.12 3.58 -7.96
C LEU A 136 35.63 2.40 -8.81
N ALA A 137 36.08 2.31 -10.07
CA ALA A 137 35.65 1.25 -11.00
C ALA A 137 36.15 -0.14 -10.56
N ALA A 138 37.41 -0.24 -10.15
CA ALA A 138 37.99 -1.49 -9.66
C ALA A 138 37.41 -1.92 -8.29
N THR A 139 36.96 -0.96 -7.49
CA THR A 139 36.32 -1.25 -6.19
C THR A 139 34.86 -1.65 -6.37
N LEU A 140 34.11 -0.98 -7.26
CA LEU A 140 32.75 -1.36 -7.62
C LEU A 140 32.70 -2.76 -8.25
N SER A 141 33.69 -3.14 -9.06
CA SER A 141 33.69 -4.46 -9.70
C SER A 141 33.83 -5.61 -8.68
N LYS A 142 34.56 -5.39 -7.57
CA LYS A 142 34.66 -6.37 -6.47
C LYS A 142 33.32 -6.60 -5.77
N ILE A 143 32.49 -5.56 -5.65
CA ILE A 143 31.17 -5.63 -5.00
C ILE A 143 30.01 -5.70 -5.98
N ALA A 144 30.27 -5.70 -7.30
CA ALA A 144 29.26 -5.81 -8.35
C ALA A 144 28.26 -6.96 -8.15
N PRO A 145 28.66 -8.19 -7.75
CA PRO A 145 27.69 -9.25 -7.48
C PRO A 145 26.75 -8.90 -6.30
N GLN A 146 27.26 -8.29 -5.23
CA GLN A 146 26.46 -7.85 -4.09
C GLN A 146 25.52 -6.71 -4.47
N LEU A 147 26.00 -5.74 -5.26
CA LEU A 147 25.19 -4.65 -5.81
C LEU A 147 24.07 -5.17 -6.71
N ARG A 148 24.31 -6.21 -7.51
CA ARG A 148 23.27 -6.87 -8.32
C ARG A 148 22.22 -7.56 -7.45
N THR A 149 22.62 -8.28 -6.40
CA THR A 149 21.67 -8.91 -5.47
C THR A 149 20.84 -7.86 -4.71
N MET A 150 21.47 -6.78 -4.25
CA MET A 150 20.75 -5.67 -3.61
C MET A 150 19.83 -4.96 -4.61
N GLY A 151 20.27 -4.79 -5.86
CA GLY A 151 19.48 -4.20 -6.93
C GLY A 151 18.25 -5.04 -7.29
N SER A 152 18.37 -6.36 -7.37
CA SER A 152 17.22 -7.24 -7.62
C SER A 152 16.24 -7.28 -6.45
N TRP A 153 16.74 -7.24 -5.22
CA TRP A 153 15.91 -7.08 -4.03
C TRP A 153 15.17 -5.74 -4.03
N LEU A 154 15.86 -4.63 -4.30
CA LEU A 154 15.27 -3.30 -4.42
C LEU A 154 14.22 -3.23 -5.52
N LEU A 155 14.49 -3.82 -6.68
CA LEU A 155 13.53 -3.89 -7.78
C LEU A 155 12.28 -4.69 -7.38
N SER A 156 12.47 -5.82 -6.70
CA SER A 156 11.36 -6.65 -6.20
C SER A 156 10.55 -5.91 -5.13
N ALA A 157 11.22 -5.19 -4.23
CA ALA A 157 10.57 -4.34 -3.22
C ALA A 157 9.78 -3.20 -3.88
N ALA A 158 10.36 -2.51 -4.86
CA ALA A 158 9.70 -1.46 -5.63
C ALA A 158 8.50 -1.99 -6.42
N ALA A 159 8.62 -3.17 -7.03
CA ALA A 159 7.50 -3.85 -7.70
C ALA A 159 6.38 -4.20 -6.70
N GLY A 160 6.73 -4.68 -5.50
CA GLY A 160 5.78 -4.94 -4.42
C GLY A 160 5.03 -3.68 -3.97
N VAL A 161 5.76 -2.57 -3.77
CA VAL A 161 5.17 -1.25 -3.46
C VAL A 161 4.26 -0.77 -4.61
N GLY A 162 4.72 -0.87 -5.86
CA GLY A 162 3.93 -0.50 -7.04
C GLY A 162 2.64 -1.32 -7.15
N PHE A 163 2.70 -2.62 -6.89
CA PHE A 163 1.52 -3.49 -6.82
C PHE A 163 0.59 -3.08 -5.67
N GLY A 164 1.13 -2.71 -4.51
CA GLY A 164 0.36 -2.16 -3.40
C GLY A 164 -0.35 -0.85 -3.75
N ILE A 165 0.33 0.07 -4.44
CA ILE A 165 -0.25 1.31 -4.94
C ILE A 165 -1.40 1.02 -5.92
N LEU A 166 -1.20 0.08 -6.86
CA LEU A 166 -2.25 -0.32 -7.80
C LEU A 166 -3.47 -0.92 -7.09
N GLN A 167 -3.26 -1.76 -6.07
CA GLN A 167 -4.34 -2.26 -5.23
C GLN A 167 -5.08 -1.13 -4.52
N PHE A 168 -4.35 -0.12 -4.02
CA PHE A 168 -4.95 1.04 -3.37
C PHE A 168 -5.75 1.91 -4.34
N ILE A 169 -5.27 2.07 -5.58
CA ILE A 169 -6.02 2.75 -6.65
C ILE A 169 -7.36 2.03 -6.90
N ILE A 170 -7.34 0.71 -7.03
CA ILE A 170 -8.55 -0.11 -7.17
C ILE A 170 -9.47 0.07 -5.95
N ALA A 171 -8.90 0.03 -4.74
CA ALA A 171 -9.63 0.25 -3.50
C ALA A 171 -10.30 1.64 -3.44
N ILE A 172 -9.63 2.70 -3.92
CA ILE A 172 -10.19 4.05 -4.00
C ILE A 172 -11.39 4.08 -4.95
N PHE A 173 -11.32 3.44 -6.12
CA PHE A 173 -12.47 3.33 -7.01
C PHE A 173 -13.63 2.59 -6.35
N ILE A 174 -13.37 1.45 -5.71
CA ILE A 174 -14.38 0.70 -4.94
C ILE A 174 -14.99 1.59 -3.86
N ALA A 175 -14.18 2.34 -3.12
CA ALA A 175 -14.65 3.27 -2.11
C ALA A 175 -15.55 4.37 -2.71
N GLY A 176 -15.17 4.92 -3.86
CA GLY A 176 -15.98 5.89 -4.60
C GLY A 176 -17.35 5.35 -4.98
N PHE A 177 -17.41 4.12 -5.52
CA PHE A 177 -18.68 3.46 -5.83
C PHE A 177 -19.51 3.20 -4.57
N LEU A 178 -18.89 2.75 -3.47
CA LEU A 178 -19.56 2.56 -2.19
C LEU A 178 -20.09 3.87 -1.60
N LEU A 179 -19.38 4.98 -1.77
CA LEU A 179 -19.81 6.31 -1.32
C LEU A 179 -20.99 6.83 -2.16
N ALA A 180 -20.90 6.72 -3.48
CA ALA A 180 -21.98 7.08 -4.40
C ALA A 180 -23.27 6.29 -4.10
N GLY A 181 -23.12 4.98 -3.81
CA GLY A 181 -24.20 4.08 -3.40
C GLY A 181 -24.41 3.94 -1.89
N SER A 182 -23.98 4.91 -1.08
CA SER A 182 -23.87 4.73 0.38
C SER A 182 -25.16 4.34 1.10
N GLU A 183 -26.33 4.77 0.60
CA GLU A 183 -27.62 4.36 1.15
C GLU A 183 -27.91 2.86 0.90
N ALA A 184 -27.60 2.36 -0.29
CA ALA A 184 -27.71 0.94 -0.61
C ALA A 184 -26.64 0.11 0.13
N GLY A 185 -25.42 0.63 0.23
CA GLY A 185 -24.32 0.00 0.98
C GLY A 185 -24.64 -0.16 2.47
N ALA A 186 -25.20 0.87 3.11
CA ALA A 186 -25.62 0.80 4.50
C ALA A 186 -26.75 -0.22 4.72
N LYS A 187 -27.74 -0.27 3.82
CA LYS A 187 -28.82 -1.28 3.86
C LYS A 187 -28.25 -2.70 3.69
N ALA A 188 -27.35 -2.91 2.75
CA ALA A 188 -26.70 -4.20 2.52
C ALA A 188 -25.89 -4.65 3.75
N ALA A 189 -25.08 -3.75 4.32
CA ALA A 189 -24.31 -4.03 5.53
C ALA A 189 -25.22 -4.39 6.71
N HIS A 190 -26.34 -3.68 6.88
CA HIS A 190 -27.31 -3.96 7.92
C HIS A 190 -28.01 -5.31 7.72
N ALA A 191 -28.41 -5.64 6.48
CA ALA A 191 -29.04 -6.91 6.14
C ALA A 191 -28.09 -8.10 6.32
N ILE A 192 -26.81 -7.95 5.96
CA ILE A 192 -25.79 -8.97 6.20
C ILE A 192 -25.61 -9.16 7.70
N ALA A 193 -25.43 -8.09 8.45
CA ALA A 193 -25.20 -8.18 9.89
C ALA A 193 -26.41 -8.77 10.64
N SER A 194 -27.65 -8.43 10.25
CA SER A 194 -28.85 -8.99 10.85
C SER A 194 -29.03 -10.48 10.52
N ARG A 195 -28.62 -10.93 9.32
CA ARG A 195 -28.62 -12.35 8.98
C ARG A 195 -27.58 -13.16 9.73
N LEU A 196 -26.38 -12.60 9.96
CA LEU A 196 -25.32 -13.31 10.67
C LEU A 196 -25.52 -13.35 12.19
N ALA A 197 -26.05 -12.27 12.78
CA ALA A 197 -26.06 -12.09 14.23
C ALA A 197 -27.44 -11.72 14.81
N GLY A 198 -28.50 -11.89 14.02
CA GLY A 198 -29.89 -11.64 14.44
C GLY A 198 -30.09 -10.24 15.00
N ALA A 199 -30.74 -10.16 16.17
CA ALA A 199 -31.04 -8.90 16.85
C ALA A 199 -29.79 -8.05 17.21
N LYS A 200 -28.61 -8.67 17.35
CA LYS A 200 -27.36 -7.95 17.66
C LYS A 200 -26.63 -7.44 16.40
N GLY A 201 -27.05 -7.86 15.21
CA GLY A 201 -26.40 -7.51 13.94
C GLY A 201 -26.22 -6.01 13.73
N ALA A 202 -27.27 -5.23 13.97
CA ALA A 202 -27.23 -3.77 13.88
C ALA A 202 -26.16 -3.14 14.79
N ARG A 203 -25.99 -3.68 16.00
CA ARG A 203 -24.98 -3.23 16.97
C ARG A 203 -23.57 -3.57 16.49
N PHE A 204 -23.36 -4.77 15.95
CA PHE A 204 -22.06 -5.15 15.40
C PHE A 204 -21.65 -4.32 14.19
N ALA A 205 -22.58 -4.03 13.27
CA ALA A 205 -22.31 -3.15 12.13
C ALA A 205 -21.86 -1.76 12.58
N ARG A 206 -22.57 -1.16 13.55
CA ARG A 206 -22.17 0.15 14.13
C ARG A 206 -20.85 0.08 14.87
N LEU A 207 -20.58 -1.00 15.60
CA LEU A 207 -19.31 -1.17 16.29
C LEU A 207 -18.14 -1.27 15.30
N ALA A 208 -18.30 -2.07 14.23
CA ALA A 208 -17.30 -2.17 13.17
C ALA A 208 -17.05 -0.81 12.50
N GLU A 209 -18.11 -0.07 12.17
CA GLU A 209 -17.99 1.28 11.63
C GLU A 209 -17.20 2.21 12.58
N SER A 210 -17.57 2.23 13.86
CA SER A 210 -16.90 3.04 14.88
C SER A 210 -15.43 2.66 15.04
N THR A 211 -15.12 1.36 15.05
CA THR A 211 -13.74 0.87 15.16
C THR A 211 -12.90 1.31 13.97
N VAL A 212 -13.40 1.11 12.74
CA VAL A 212 -12.71 1.56 11.52
C VAL A 212 -12.45 3.07 11.59
N ARG A 213 -13.48 3.88 11.90
CA ARG A 213 -13.33 5.33 12.04
C ARG A 213 -12.32 5.71 13.13
N SER A 214 -12.33 5.02 14.26
CA SER A 214 -11.41 5.30 15.39
C SER A 214 -9.98 5.00 15.00
N VAL A 215 -9.73 3.84 14.37
CA VAL A 215 -8.40 3.44 13.90
C VAL A 215 -7.89 4.41 12.84
N THR A 216 -8.72 4.78 11.85
CA THR A 216 -8.30 5.72 10.82
C THR A 216 -7.98 7.11 11.38
N LYS A 217 -8.78 7.62 12.32
CA LYS A 217 -8.48 8.90 13.00
C LYS A 217 -7.19 8.81 13.82
N GLY A 218 -6.95 7.68 14.49
CA GLY A 218 -5.71 7.43 15.22
C GLY A 218 -4.49 7.46 14.30
N ILE A 219 -4.51 6.70 13.22
CA ILE A 219 -3.43 6.67 12.22
C ILE A 219 -3.19 8.05 11.63
N LEU A 220 -4.25 8.76 11.23
CA LEU A 220 -4.12 10.10 10.66
C LEU A 220 -3.57 11.11 11.68
N GLY A 221 -3.98 11.02 12.95
CA GLY A 221 -3.45 11.87 14.02
C GLY A 221 -1.96 11.63 14.27
N VAL A 222 -1.54 10.36 14.33
CA VAL A 222 -0.13 10.00 14.47
C VAL A 222 0.67 10.47 13.25
N ALA A 223 0.17 10.24 12.04
CA ALA A 223 0.83 10.68 10.81
C ALA A 223 1.01 12.21 10.74
N LEU A 224 0.02 12.98 11.17
CA LEU A 224 0.11 14.44 11.24
C LEU A 224 1.18 14.90 12.24
N ILE A 225 1.24 14.29 13.42
CA ILE A 225 2.26 14.60 14.43
C ILE A 225 3.65 14.23 13.90
N GLN A 226 3.80 13.05 13.31
CA GLN A 226 5.06 12.58 12.73
C GLN A 226 5.54 13.51 11.60
N SER A 227 4.64 13.87 10.68
CA SER A 227 4.91 14.81 9.58
C SER A 227 5.37 16.16 10.10
N LEU A 228 4.67 16.72 11.10
CA LEU A 228 5.03 18.00 11.70
C LEU A 228 6.41 17.94 12.38
N LEU A 229 6.67 16.91 13.19
CA LEU A 229 7.94 16.74 13.87
C LEU A 229 9.10 16.52 12.90
N ALA A 230 8.89 15.70 11.85
CA ALA A 230 9.87 15.48 10.80
C ALA A 230 10.18 16.80 10.05
N GLY A 231 9.15 17.57 9.69
CA GLY A 231 9.32 18.85 9.01
C GLY A 231 10.07 19.89 9.83
N VAL A 232 9.78 19.99 11.13
CA VAL A 232 10.54 20.86 12.05
C VAL A 232 11.98 20.39 12.13
N GLY A 233 12.22 19.08 12.27
CA GLY A 233 13.57 18.50 12.30
C GLY A 233 14.38 18.80 11.02
N PHE A 234 13.78 18.64 9.85
CA PHE A 234 14.42 18.95 8.56
C PHE A 234 14.70 20.44 8.38
N MET A 235 13.80 21.30 8.87
CA MET A 235 14.01 22.75 8.83
C MET A 235 15.18 23.18 9.73
N VAL A 236 15.27 22.63 10.94
CA VAL A 236 16.39 22.89 11.87
C VAL A 236 17.72 22.42 11.28
N MET A 237 17.72 21.29 10.56
CA MET A 237 18.91 20.75 9.88
C MET A 237 19.25 21.46 8.55
N GLY A 238 18.46 22.46 8.13
CA GLY A 238 18.71 23.22 6.91
C GLY A 238 18.52 22.42 5.62
N ILE A 239 17.73 21.33 5.65
CA ILE A 239 17.53 20.47 4.48
C ILE A 239 16.59 21.17 3.47
N PRO A 240 17.02 21.37 2.21
CA PRO A 240 16.16 21.96 1.19
C PRO A 240 14.93 21.08 0.94
N ALA A 241 13.78 21.72 0.68
CA ALA A 241 12.48 21.07 0.53
C ALA A 241 11.96 20.31 1.77
N ALA A 242 12.37 20.71 2.99
CA ALA A 242 11.91 20.13 4.27
C ALA A 242 10.38 19.87 4.35
N GLY A 243 9.56 20.79 3.82
CA GLY A 243 8.11 20.64 3.80
C GLY A 243 7.58 19.51 2.89
N LEU A 244 8.29 19.19 1.81
CA LEU A 244 7.95 18.07 0.94
C LEU A 244 8.37 16.74 1.57
N TRP A 245 9.58 16.69 2.16
CA TRP A 245 10.09 15.52 2.89
C TRP A 245 9.26 15.19 4.13
N ALA A 246 8.69 16.20 4.78
CA ALA A 246 7.80 16.03 5.91
C ALA A 246 6.45 15.43 5.53
N LEU A 247 6.00 15.64 4.29
CA LEU A 247 4.71 15.21 3.77
C LEU A 247 4.74 13.78 3.19
N LEU A 248 5.93 13.31 2.81
CA LEU A 248 6.23 11.95 2.37
C LEU A 248 6.42 11.00 3.56
#